data_AF-K9A7M7-F1
#
_entry.id   AF-K9A7M7-F1
#
_cell.length_a   1.000
_cell.length_b   1.000
_cell.length_c   1.000
_cell.angle_alpha   90.00
_cell.angle_beta   90.00
_cell.angle_gamma   90.00
#
_symmetry.space_group_name_H-M   'P 1'
#
loop_
_entity.id
_entity.type
_entity.pdbx_description
1 polymer ?
#
loop_
_entity_poly.entity_id
_entity_poly.type
_entity_poly.pdbx_seq_one_letter_code
_entity_poly.pdbx_strand_id
1 'polypeptide(L)' 'MFICIGGDLDGEVVKNREGTFFKASEIDTSKQSTYNCQSYIIGKNTYRFWLCAELTYAETTKIANDYLAQKYSYLS' A
#
# COMPACT_ATOMS: atom_id res chain seq x y z
N MET A 1 4.65 3.45 6.35
CA MET A 1 3.42 4.18 6.04
C MET A 1 2.44 3.18 5.47
N PHE A 2 1.66 2.52 6.31
CA PHE A 2 0.77 1.41 5.91
C PHE A 2 -0.53 1.90 5.25
N ILE A 3 -0.39 2.67 4.17
CA ILE A 3 -1.50 3.11 3.35
C ILE A 3 -1.84 1.99 2.35
N CYS A 4 -3.13 1.76 2.15
CA CYS A 4 -3.65 0.90 1.10
C CYS A 4 -3.67 1.64 -0.24
N ILE A 5 -3.25 0.96 -1.30
CA ILE A 5 -3.19 1.49 -2.66
C ILE A 5 -4.10 0.65 -3.54
N GLY A 6 -5.13 1.30 -4.09
CA GLY A 6 -6.19 0.71 -4.89
C GLY A 6 -7.20 -0.11 -4.09
N GLY A 7 -8.19 -0.66 -4.80
CA GLY A 7 -9.25 -1.48 -4.22
C GLY A 7 -10.17 -0.70 -3.26
N ASP A 8 -10.91 -1.45 -2.45
CA ASP A 8 -11.97 -0.92 -1.56
C ASP A 8 -11.45 -0.09 -0.37
N LEU A 9 -10.15 -0.16 -0.09
CA LEU A 9 -9.46 0.56 0.99
C LEU A 9 -8.51 1.64 0.46
N ASP A 10 -8.58 2.04 -0.82
CA ASP A 10 -7.64 3.01 -1.39
C ASP A 10 -7.51 4.29 -0.54
N GLY A 11 -6.26 4.66 -0.23
CA GLY A 11 -5.93 5.80 0.63
C GLY A 11 -6.11 5.56 2.13
N GLU A 12 -6.75 4.47 2.57
CA GLU A 12 -6.94 4.18 3.98
C GLU A 12 -5.65 3.68 4.65
N VAL A 13 -5.46 4.07 5.92
CA VAL A 13 -4.29 3.66 6.72
C VAL A 13 -4.65 2.46 7.60
N VAL A 14 -4.05 1.30 7.33
CA VAL A 14 -4.23 0.08 8.14
C VAL A 14 -2.97 -0.16 8.99
N LYS A 15 -2.99 0.31 10.24
CA LYS A 15 -1.87 0.24 11.20
C LYS A 15 -1.90 -1.03 12.05
N ASN A 16 -0.78 -1.30 12.74
CA ASN A 16 -0.62 -2.38 13.73
C ASN A 16 -0.91 -3.79 13.20
N ARG A 17 -0.74 -3.98 11.90
CA ARG A 17 -0.92 -5.26 11.24
C ARG A 17 0.43 -5.83 10.83
N GLU A 18 0.68 -7.06 11.26
CA GLU A 18 1.82 -7.86 10.84
C GLU A 18 1.41 -8.84 9.73
N GLY A 19 2.37 -9.25 8.91
CA GLY A 19 2.16 -10.20 7.81
C GLY A 19 2.37 -9.60 6.42
N THR A 20 2.20 -10.46 5.42
CA THR A 20 2.44 -10.15 4.00
C THR A 20 1.15 -9.97 3.20
N PHE A 21 -0.01 -10.27 3.78
CA PHE A 21 -1.29 -10.28 3.07
C PHE A 21 -2.48 -10.00 4.02
N PHE A 22 -3.56 -9.42 3.48
CA PHE A 22 -4.88 -9.43 4.12
C PHE A 22 -6.06 -9.25 3.16
N LYS A 23 -7.26 -9.59 3.63
CA LYS A 23 -8.52 -9.27 2.94
C LYS A 23 -9.19 -8.05 3.56
N ALA A 24 -9.72 -7.15 2.74
CA ALA A 24 -10.46 -5.98 3.21
C ALA A 24 -11.65 -6.36 4.12
N SER A 25 -12.25 -7.54 3.87
CA SER A 25 -13.33 -8.10 4.69
C SER A 25 -12.98 -8.35 6.16
N GLU A 26 -11.70 -8.40 6.49
CA GLU A 26 -11.24 -8.48 7.89
C GLU A 26 -11.36 -7.14 8.63
N ILE A 27 -11.50 -6.03 7.90
CA ILE A 27 -11.69 -4.67 8.43
C ILE A 27 -13.15 -4.26 8.29
N ASP A 28 -13.73 -4.49 7.11
CA ASP A 28 -15.12 -4.19 6.78
C ASP A 28 -15.67 -5.30 5.90
N THR A 29 -16.63 -6.06 6.44
CA THR A 29 -17.20 -7.26 5.83
C THR A 29 -17.91 -7.02 4.49
N SER A 30 -18.21 -5.77 4.14
CA SER A 30 -18.77 -5.40 2.83
C SER A 30 -17.72 -5.33 1.71
N LYS A 31 -16.43 -5.24 2.06
CA LYS A 31 -15.31 -5.09 1.11
C LYS A 31 -14.73 -6.44 0.71
N GLN A 32 -14.20 -6.54 -0.51
CA GLN A 32 -13.75 -7.82 -1.09
C GLN A 32 -12.30 -7.81 -1.58
N SER A 33 -11.71 -6.62 -1.78
CA SER A 33 -10.33 -6.47 -2.25
C SER A 33 -9.34 -7.17 -1.32
N THR A 34 -8.23 -7.62 -1.89
CA THR A 34 -7.15 -8.25 -1.13
C THR A 34 -5.86 -7.47 -1.31
N TYR A 35 -4.96 -7.53 -0.33
CA TYR A 35 -3.80 -6.65 -0.26
C TYR A 35 -2.54 -7.42 0.10
N ASN A 36 -1.44 -7.11 -0.59
CA ASN A 36 -0.11 -7.59 -0.25
C ASN A 36 0.74 -6.47 0.37
N CYS A 37 1.56 -6.79 1.37
CA CYS A 37 2.51 -5.82 1.95
C CYS A 37 3.75 -5.71 1.06
N GLN A 38 4.03 -4.52 0.53
CA GLN A 38 5.26 -4.25 -0.21
C GLN A 38 6.13 -3.26 0.55
N SER A 39 7.41 -3.61 0.73
CA SER A 39 8.41 -2.73 1.33
C SER A 39 9.17 -1.94 0.25
N TYR A 40 9.38 -0.65 0.51
CA TYR A 40 10.15 0.29 -0.31
C TYR A 40 11.25 0.89 0.56
N ILE A 41 12.50 0.76 0.13
CA ILE A 41 13.66 1.25 0.88
C ILE A 41 14.15 2.53 0.22
N ILE A 42 14.04 3.65 0.94
CA ILE A 42 14.48 4.98 0.49
C ILE A 42 15.59 5.47 1.45
N GLY A 43 16.84 5.40 0.97
CA GLY A 43 18.02 5.64 1.80
C GLY A 43 18.10 4.63 2.94
N LYS A 44 18.01 5.09 4.18
CA LYS A 44 17.99 4.24 5.40
C LYS A 44 16.58 3.95 5.91
N ASN A 45 15.55 4.48 5.26
CA ASN A 45 14.17 4.38 5.72
C ASN A 45 13.42 3.28 4.96
N THR A 46 12.65 2.47 5.69
CA THR A 46 11.75 1.47 5.10
C THR A 46 10.31 1.97 5.18
N TYR A 47 9.66 2.07 4.02
CA TYR A 47 8.24 2.32 3.87
C TYR A 47 7.56 1.00 3.50
N ARG A 48 6.31 0.84 3.92
CA ARG A 48 5.52 -0.37 3.69
C ARG A 48 4.12 0.03 3.31
N PHE A 49 3.66 -0.38 2.14
CA PHE A 49 2.32 -0.11 1.62
C PHE A 49 1.54 -1.42 1.50
N TRP A 50 0.22 -1.32 1.57
CA TRP A 50 -0.68 -2.42 1.26
C TRP A 50 -1.16 -2.26 -0.18
N LEU A 51 -0.66 -3.07 -1.10
CA LEU A 51 -0.99 -2.98 -2.53
C LEU A 51 -2.16 -3.89 -2.85
N CYS A 52 -3.21 -3.35 -3.46
CA CYS A 52 -4.34 -4.14 -3.96
C CYS A 52 -3.85 -5.23 -4.91
N ALA A 53 -4.13 -6.49 -4.60
CA ALA A 53 -3.64 -7.65 -5.32
C ALA A 53 -4.38 -7.88 -6.64
N GLU A 54 -5.55 -7.27 -6.79
CA GLU A 54 -6.35 -7.30 -8.01
C GLU A 54 -5.87 -6.29 -9.07
N LEU A 55 -5.04 -5.32 -8.69
CA LEU A 55 -4.40 -4.37 -9.62
C LEU A 55 -3.03 -4.85 -10.06
N THR A 56 -2.54 -4.33 -11.18
CA THR A 56 -1.19 -4.69 -11.62
C THR A 56 -0.14 -4.11 -10.67
N TYR A 57 0.97 -4.83 -10.51
CA TYR A 57 2.09 -4.35 -9.71
C TYR A 57 2.65 -3.01 -10.23
N ALA A 58 2.62 -2.80 -11.55
CA ALA A 58 3.11 -1.56 -12.17
C ALA A 58 2.23 -0.35 -11.77
N GLU A 59 0.92 -0.49 -11.78
CA GLU A 59 -0.02 0.57 -11.38
C GLU A 59 0.13 0.91 -9.89
N THR A 60 0.09 -0.10 -9.03
CA THR A 60 0.21 0.09 -7.57
C THR A 60 1.57 0.64 -7.16
N THR A 61 2.64 0.20 -7.83
CA THR A 61 4.00 0.74 -7.61
C THR A 61 4.14 2.18 -8.05
N LYS A 62 3.51 2.57 -9.17
CA LYS A 62 3.52 3.97 -9.61
C LYS A 62 2.89 4.87 -8.54
N ILE A 63 1.72 4.50 -8.02
CA ILE A 63 1.04 5.26 -6.97
C ILE A 63 1.89 5.28 -5.67
N ALA A 64 2.51 4.17 -5.29
CA ALA A 64 3.40 4.13 -4.13
C ALA A 64 4.59 5.09 -4.29
N ASN A 65 5.17 5.17 -5.50
CA ASN A 65 6.23 6.11 -5.81
C ASN A 65 5.73 7.56 -5.75
N ASP A 66 4.52 7.86 -6.25
CA ASP A 66 3.93 9.20 -6.17
C ASP A 66 3.78 9.66 -4.70
N TYR A 67 3.35 8.77 -3.80
CA TYR A 67 3.32 9.05 -2.36
C TYR A 67 4.72 9.32 -1.78
N LEU A 68 5.73 8.55 -2.22
CA LEU A 68 7.10 8.74 -1.77
C LEU A 68 7.71 10.02 -2.33
N ALA A 69 7.39 10.41 -3.56
CA ALA A 69 7.88 11.61 -4.22
C ALA A 69 7.40 12.89 -3.53
N GLN A 70 6.20 12.89 -2.92
CA GLN A 70 5.73 13.99 -2.08
C GLN A 70 6.66 14.26 -0.88
N LYS A 71 7.35 13.23 -0.39
CA LYS A 71 8.32 13.33 0.72
C LYS A 71 9.76 13.46 0.25
N TYR A 72 10.07 12.88 -0.91
CA TYR A 72 11.41 12.80 -1.47
C TYR A 72 11.39 13.32 -2.90
N SER A 73 11.60 14.63 -3.05
CA SER A 73 11.50 15.34 -4.33
C SER A 73 12.49 14.86 -5.40
N TYR A 74 13.51 14.07 -5.05
CA TYR A 74 14.42 13.47 -6.03
C TYR A 74 13.89 12.16 -6.64
N LEU A 75 12.72 11.68 -6.19
CA LEU A 75 11.98 10.56 -6.79
C LEU A 75 10.94 11.05 -7.83
N SER A 76 10.81 12.37 -8.01
CA SER A 76 9.90 13.03 -8.94
C SER A 76 10.42 13.02 -10.38
#